data_AF-E4XN51-F1
#
_entry.id   AF-E4XN51-F1
#
_cell.length_a   1.000
_cell.length_b   1.000
_cell.length_c   1.000
_cell.angle_alpha   90.00
_cell.angle_beta   90.00
_cell.angle_gamma   90.00
#
_symmetry.space_group_name_H-M   'P 1'
#
loop_
_entity.id
_entity.type
_entity.pdbx_description
1 polymer ?
#
loop_
_entity_poly.entity_id
_entity_poly.type
_entity_poly.pdbx_seq_one_letter_code
_entity_poly.pdbx_strand_id
1 'polypeptide(L)'
;MFVDDVPDTHPFKVKIYPEVHEIKTYPCLNSDGKLFVKVDIKLLEVGEYSVQVILDWYGIIKKPFTIVANGFDETLLSFINENSPEKEAPVKPDIISGHGHGDEEINRAWGVCALPDGLFAVGDRGNNQVKVFGTSGQRVIDIYPRNTVLPSGERGQFNKPCGVAFTNTPESAVVVADKDNHRIAILLWDAKNRKLKYDRAFGREGKKIGHLNYPWDVAVNMRGEIAVSDSRNWRVQLFSFCGDFIASFGFGNEPDDLKASCFTPTKPLNYPRGVVFDKIGNLLVTDFNMHSVTIINANFNQSMKFGRCIKSTSEREESDESVDSTLDSSDEEENDEIIMERNGSHK
;
A
#
# COMPACT_ATOMS: atom_id res chain seq x y z
N MET A 1 -12.40 -19.54 -19.13
CA MET A 1 -10.98 -19.30 -18.81
C MET A 1 -10.91 -18.64 -17.44
N PHE A 2 -10.17 -19.19 -16.48
CA PHE A 2 -9.91 -18.50 -15.22
C PHE A 2 -8.88 -17.40 -15.47
N VAL A 3 -9.31 -16.16 -15.29
CA VAL A 3 -8.47 -14.97 -15.39
C VAL A 3 -8.41 -14.38 -13.99
N ASP A 4 -7.33 -14.65 -13.28
CA ASP A 4 -7.15 -14.12 -11.93
C ASP A 4 -6.99 -12.59 -12.01
N ASP A 5 -7.60 -11.88 -11.06
CA ASP A 5 -7.50 -10.42 -10.86
C ASP A 5 -7.94 -9.52 -12.03
N VAL A 6 -9.05 -9.84 -12.69
CA VAL A 6 -9.70 -8.88 -13.61
C VAL A 6 -10.67 -7.98 -12.83
N PRO A 7 -10.51 -6.65 -12.83
CA PRO A 7 -11.50 -5.73 -12.26
C PRO A 7 -12.79 -5.75 -13.11
N ASP A 8 -13.94 -5.83 -12.45
CA ASP A 8 -15.29 -6.14 -12.96
C ASP A 8 -15.82 -5.32 -14.16
N THR A 9 -15.08 -4.34 -14.67
CA THR A 9 -15.58 -3.34 -15.63
C THR A 9 -14.65 -3.02 -16.80
N HIS A 10 -13.54 -3.74 -16.99
CA HIS A 10 -12.54 -3.34 -18.00
C HIS A 10 -12.60 -4.20 -19.27
N PRO A 11 -12.52 -3.59 -20.47
CA PRO A 11 -12.48 -4.33 -21.72
C PRO A 11 -11.16 -5.12 -21.83
N PHE A 12 -11.26 -6.37 -22.28
CA PHE A 12 -10.13 -7.22 -22.65
C PHE A 12 -10.29 -7.65 -24.10
N LYS A 13 -9.19 -8.00 -24.77
CA LYS A 13 -9.21 -8.48 -26.16
C LYS A 13 -8.64 -9.90 -26.22
N VAL A 14 -9.37 -10.79 -26.85
CA VAL A 14 -8.90 -12.16 -27.14
C VAL A 14 -8.47 -12.20 -28.60
N LYS A 15 -7.24 -12.63 -28.85
CA LYS A 15 -6.73 -12.92 -30.21
C LYS A 15 -6.53 -14.41 -30.37
N ILE A 16 -6.96 -14.96 -31.49
CA ILE A 16 -6.85 -16.38 -31.81
C ILE A 16 -6.21 -16.50 -33.19
N TYR A 17 -5.26 -17.43 -33.32
CA TYR A 17 -4.56 -17.72 -34.57
C TYR A 17 -4.64 -19.21 -34.90
N PRO A 18 -4.97 -19.60 -36.14
CA PRO A 18 -5.42 -18.76 -37.27
C PRO A 18 -6.79 -18.08 -37.01
N GLU A 19 -7.18 -17.11 -37.86
CA GLU A 19 -8.42 -16.34 -37.69
C GLU A 19 -9.66 -17.23 -37.55
N VAL A 20 -10.54 -16.87 -36.62
CA VAL A 20 -11.77 -17.60 -36.30
C VAL A 20 -13.00 -16.80 -36.71
N HIS A 21 -14.15 -17.47 -36.89
CA HIS A 21 -15.37 -16.84 -37.42
C HIS A 21 -15.99 -15.82 -36.46
N GLU A 22 -16.08 -16.18 -35.18
CA GLU A 22 -16.73 -15.35 -34.16
C GLU A 22 -16.13 -15.65 -32.78
N ILE A 23 -15.95 -14.58 -31.99
CA ILE A 23 -15.52 -14.65 -30.60
C ILE A 23 -16.54 -13.87 -29.78
N LYS A 24 -17.17 -14.52 -28.79
CA LYS A 24 -18.00 -13.87 -27.78
C LYS A 24 -17.37 -14.04 -26.41
N THR A 25 -17.45 -13.00 -25.60
CA THR A 25 -16.82 -13.00 -24.28
C THR A 25 -17.81 -12.51 -23.24
N TYR A 26 -17.92 -13.23 -22.13
CA TYR A 26 -18.83 -12.92 -21.04
C TYR A 26 -18.07 -12.89 -19.72
N PRO A 27 -18.20 -11.82 -18.91
CA PRO A 27 -17.75 -11.86 -17.52
C PRO A 27 -18.64 -12.83 -16.73
N CYS A 28 -18.04 -13.64 -15.88
CA CYS A 28 -18.72 -14.63 -15.05
C CYS A 28 -18.09 -14.70 -13.66
N LEU A 29 -18.87 -15.04 -12.64
CA LEU A 29 -18.41 -15.29 -11.27
C LEU A 29 -18.55 -16.78 -10.97
N ASN A 30 -17.52 -17.39 -10.37
CA ASN A 30 -17.65 -18.77 -9.88
C ASN A 30 -18.31 -18.80 -8.49
N SER A 31 -18.58 -20.00 -7.97
CA SER A 31 -19.17 -20.21 -6.64
C SER A 31 -18.36 -19.60 -5.49
N ASP A 32 -17.07 -19.34 -5.71
CA ASP A 32 -16.14 -18.78 -4.72
C ASP A 32 -15.97 -17.26 -4.89
N GLY A 33 -16.78 -16.62 -5.75
CA GLY A 33 -16.72 -15.17 -6.00
C GLY A 33 -15.53 -14.71 -6.85
N LYS A 34 -14.79 -15.64 -7.48
CA LYS A 34 -13.71 -15.29 -8.42
C LYS A 34 -14.28 -14.96 -9.79
N LEU A 35 -13.86 -13.81 -10.33
CA LEU A 35 -14.21 -13.40 -11.69
C LEU A 35 -13.44 -14.28 -12.69
N PHE A 36 -14.13 -14.72 -13.73
CA PHE A 36 -13.54 -15.42 -14.85
C PHE A 36 -14.22 -14.97 -16.14
N VAL A 37 -13.53 -15.14 -17.26
CA VAL A 37 -14.10 -14.83 -18.57
C VAL A 37 -14.50 -16.13 -19.25
N LYS A 38 -15.79 -16.24 -19.57
CA LYS A 38 -16.26 -17.25 -20.53
C LYS A 38 -16.01 -16.72 -21.94
N VAL A 39 -15.29 -17.49 -22.74
CA VAL A 39 -15.00 -17.17 -24.14
C VAL A 39 -15.65 -18.26 -24.98
N ASP A 40 -16.63 -17.88 -25.80
CA ASP A 40 -17.24 -18.75 -26.78
C ASP A 40 -16.60 -18.47 -28.14
N ILE A 41 -16.03 -19.50 -28.76
CA ILE A 41 -15.27 -19.40 -30.00
C ILE A 41 -15.98 -20.27 -31.05
N LYS A 42 -16.28 -19.69 -32.22
CA LYS A 42 -16.77 -20.45 -33.36
C LYS A 42 -15.62 -20.69 -34.35
N LEU A 43 -15.18 -21.94 -34.44
CA LEU A 43 -14.10 -22.38 -35.32
C LEU A 43 -14.62 -22.65 -36.73
N LEU A 44 -13.78 -22.35 -37.74
CA LEU A 44 -14.10 -22.57 -39.16
C LEU A 44 -13.72 -23.97 -39.62
N GLU A 45 -12.62 -24.51 -39.12
CA GLU A 45 -12.05 -25.80 -39.53
C GLU A 45 -11.46 -26.57 -38.35
N VAL A 46 -11.30 -27.89 -38.52
CA VAL A 46 -10.56 -28.76 -37.61
C VAL A 46 -9.07 -28.37 -37.68
N GLY A 47 -8.42 -28.16 -36.54
CA GLY A 47 -7.03 -27.72 -36.52
C GLY A 47 -6.51 -27.31 -35.14
N GLU A 48 -5.24 -26.93 -35.10
CA GLU A 48 -4.60 -26.35 -33.91
C GLU A 48 -4.71 -24.82 -33.93
N TYR A 49 -5.16 -24.26 -32.81
CA TYR A 49 -5.35 -22.82 -32.63
C TYR A 49 -4.57 -22.35 -31.41
N SER A 50 -3.81 -21.26 -31.57
CA SER A 50 -3.15 -20.56 -30.47
C SER A 50 -4.04 -19.42 -29.97
N VAL A 51 -4.38 -19.43 -28.68
CA VAL A 51 -5.19 -18.38 -28.04
C VAL A 51 -4.31 -17.49 -27.18
N GLN A 52 -4.42 -16.17 -27.41
CA GLN A 52 -3.77 -15.13 -26.64
C GLN A 52 -4.83 -14.20 -26.03
N VAL A 53 -4.80 -14.04 -24.71
CA VAL A 53 -5.64 -13.05 -24.02
C VAL A 53 -4.78 -11.85 -23.66
N ILE A 54 -5.16 -10.69 -24.20
CA ILE A 54 -4.49 -9.42 -24.03
C ILE A 54 -5.37 -8.56 -23.13
N LEU A 55 -4.84 -8.12 -21.99
CA LEU A 55 -5.43 -7.02 -21.25
C LEU A 55 -4.88 -5.71 -21.79
N ASP A 56 -5.78 -4.80 -22.15
CA ASP A 56 -5.41 -3.50 -22.71
C ASP A 56 -4.60 -2.63 -21.72
N TRP A 57 -4.54 -2.99 -20.43
CA TRP A 57 -3.90 -2.21 -19.36
C TRP A 57 -2.64 -2.86 -18.76
N TYR A 58 -2.42 -4.18 -18.90
CA TYR A 58 -1.31 -4.91 -18.25
C TYR A 58 -0.48 -5.79 -19.21
N GLY A 59 -0.79 -5.79 -20.51
CA GLY A 59 -0.19 -6.72 -21.46
C GLY A 59 -0.80 -8.13 -21.37
N ILE A 60 -0.06 -9.14 -21.84
CA ILE A 60 -0.54 -10.53 -21.93
C ILE A 60 -0.43 -11.20 -20.54
N ILE A 61 -1.55 -11.55 -19.90
CA ILE A 61 -1.54 -12.13 -18.54
C ILE A 61 -0.96 -13.54 -18.53
N LYS A 62 -1.18 -14.33 -19.59
CA LYS A 62 -0.75 -15.73 -19.64
C LYS A 62 -0.03 -16.02 -20.94
N LYS A 63 1.04 -16.83 -20.86
CA LYS A 63 1.69 -17.41 -22.04
C LYS A 63 0.60 -17.99 -22.97
N PRO A 64 0.71 -17.82 -24.30
CA PRO A 64 -0.25 -18.37 -25.24
C PRO A 64 -0.42 -19.87 -24.98
N PHE A 65 -1.65 -20.37 -25.03
CA PHE A 65 -1.92 -21.80 -24.93
C PHE A 65 -2.60 -22.30 -26.21
N THR A 66 -2.39 -23.58 -26.52
CA THR A 66 -2.88 -24.22 -27.74
C THR A 66 -4.18 -24.96 -27.47
N ILE A 67 -5.16 -24.80 -28.36
CA ILE A 67 -6.39 -25.59 -28.42
C ILE A 67 -6.30 -26.47 -29.66
N VAL A 68 -6.54 -27.77 -29.51
CA VAL A 68 -6.65 -28.72 -30.63
C VAL A 68 -8.13 -29.06 -30.82
N ALA A 69 -8.72 -28.65 -31.93
CA ALA A 69 -10.11 -28.95 -32.25
C ALA A 69 -10.19 -30.20 -33.13
N ASN A 70 -10.64 -31.32 -32.56
CA ASN A 70 -10.76 -32.60 -33.24
C ASN A 70 -12.24 -32.89 -33.56
N GLY A 71 -12.68 -32.55 -34.78
CA GLY A 71 -14.01 -32.89 -35.29
C GLY A 71 -15.15 -31.97 -34.83
N PHE A 72 -16.16 -31.80 -35.70
CA PHE A 72 -17.37 -31.04 -35.43
C PHE A 72 -18.47 -31.98 -34.94
N ASP A 73 -18.53 -32.22 -33.63
CA ASP A 73 -19.73 -32.72 -32.98
C ASP A 73 -20.14 -31.67 -31.92
N GLU A 74 -21.40 -31.21 -31.99
CA GLU A 74 -21.95 -30.11 -31.16
C GLU A 74 -22.05 -30.45 -29.66
N THR A 75 -21.59 -31.62 -29.24
CA THR A 75 -21.61 -32.09 -27.87
C THR A 75 -20.27 -31.89 -27.19
N LEU A 76 -20.20 -30.85 -26.36
CA LEU A 76 -19.19 -30.61 -25.33
C LEU A 76 -17.73 -30.90 -25.76
N LEU A 77 -17.02 -29.85 -26.19
CA LEU A 77 -15.59 -29.76 -25.98
C LEU A 77 -15.33 -29.76 -24.46
N SER A 78 -15.15 -30.95 -23.89
CA SER A 78 -14.66 -31.11 -22.53
C SER A 78 -13.20 -30.70 -22.51
N PHE A 79 -12.92 -29.58 -21.85
CA PHE A 79 -11.57 -29.10 -21.63
C PHE A 79 -10.88 -30.03 -20.64
N ILE A 80 -9.98 -30.89 -21.12
CA ILE A 80 -8.96 -31.47 -20.26
C ILE A 80 -7.87 -30.41 -20.12
N ASN A 81 -7.99 -29.60 -19.07
CA ASN A 81 -6.82 -28.91 -18.55
C ASN A 81 -6.01 -29.97 -17.80
N GLU A 82 -5.13 -30.68 -18.50
CA GLU A 82 -4.22 -31.65 -17.88
C GLU A 82 -3.25 -30.97 -16.89
N ASN A 83 -3.19 -29.64 -16.90
CA ASN A 83 -2.66 -28.84 -15.82
C ASN A 83 -3.81 -28.34 -14.94
N SER A 84 -4.41 -29.26 -14.17
CA SER A 84 -4.86 -28.86 -12.83
C SER A 84 -3.71 -28.03 -12.24
N PRO A 85 -3.95 -26.87 -11.61
CA PRO A 85 -2.88 -26.26 -10.85
C PRO A 85 -2.47 -27.33 -9.85
N GLU A 86 -1.35 -28.01 -10.11
CA GLU A 86 -0.62 -28.69 -9.07
C GLU A 86 -0.63 -27.68 -7.94
N LYS A 87 -1.05 -28.10 -6.75
CA LYS A 87 -0.90 -27.28 -5.55
C LYS A 87 0.54 -26.82 -5.57
N GLU A 88 0.79 -25.61 -6.07
CA GLU A 88 2.13 -25.07 -6.18
C GLU A 88 2.62 -25.13 -4.75
N ALA A 89 3.67 -25.94 -4.54
CA ALA A 89 4.25 -26.06 -3.23
C ALA A 89 4.47 -24.63 -2.72
N PRO A 90 4.06 -24.30 -1.48
CA PRO A 90 4.08 -22.93 -1.00
C PRO A 90 5.44 -22.32 -1.33
N VAL A 91 5.43 -21.32 -2.22
CA VAL A 91 6.66 -20.69 -2.69
C VAL A 91 7.33 -20.12 -1.45
N LYS A 92 8.53 -20.63 -1.13
CA LYS A 92 9.28 -20.11 -0.01
C LYS A 92 9.51 -18.61 -0.28
N PRO A 93 9.21 -17.72 0.69
CA PRO A 93 9.45 -16.30 0.47
C PRO A 93 10.94 -16.05 0.25
N ASP A 94 11.26 -15.35 -0.84
CA ASP A 94 12.62 -14.91 -1.12
C ASP A 94 13.00 -13.73 -0.20
N ILE A 95 14.20 -13.78 0.36
CA ILE A 95 14.74 -12.70 1.20
C ILE A 95 15.41 -11.67 0.29
N ILE A 96 14.82 -10.48 0.21
CA ILE A 96 15.28 -9.42 -0.71
C ILE A 96 16.38 -8.54 -0.10
N SER A 97 16.47 -8.45 1.24
CA SER A 97 17.47 -7.62 1.92
C SER A 97 17.75 -8.15 3.33
N GLY A 98 18.99 -7.99 3.80
CA GLY A 98 19.39 -8.22 5.19
C GLY A 98 19.15 -6.99 6.07
N HIS A 99 19.31 -7.15 7.39
CA HIS A 99 19.28 -6.04 8.35
C HIS A 99 20.63 -5.34 8.44
N GLY A 100 20.66 -4.02 8.30
CA GLY A 100 21.88 -3.25 8.49
C GLY A 100 21.88 -1.89 7.80
N HIS A 101 23.07 -1.32 7.62
CA HIS A 101 23.29 0.05 7.15
C HIS A 101 23.92 0.12 5.74
N GLY A 102 24.32 -1.01 5.17
CA GLY A 102 24.89 -1.10 3.83
C GLY A 102 23.87 -0.77 2.73
N ASP A 103 24.38 -0.58 1.51
CA ASP A 103 23.54 -0.21 0.36
C ASP A 103 22.48 -1.29 0.05
N GLU A 104 22.84 -2.56 0.19
CA GLU A 104 21.96 -3.73 -0.02
C GLU A 104 21.20 -4.18 1.25
N GLU A 105 21.40 -3.49 2.37
CA GLU A 105 20.75 -3.81 3.66
C GLU A 105 19.62 -2.82 3.96
N ILE A 106 18.72 -3.16 4.88
CA ILE A 106 17.63 -2.27 5.28
C ILE A 106 17.54 -2.20 6.81
N ASN A 107 17.23 -1.02 7.36
CA ASN A 107 17.12 -0.84 8.80
C ASN A 107 15.75 -0.25 9.17
N ARG A 108 15.00 -0.98 10.00
CA ARG A 108 13.66 -0.58 10.45
C ARG A 108 12.73 -0.18 9.29
N ALA A 109 12.69 -1.00 8.24
CA ALA A 109 11.78 -0.82 7.10
C ALA A 109 10.35 -0.55 7.58
N TRP A 110 9.67 0.43 6.99
CA TRP A 110 8.32 0.82 7.41
C TRP A 110 7.29 0.73 6.29
N GLY A 111 7.34 1.66 5.33
CA GLY A 111 6.44 1.70 4.19
C GLY A 111 7.02 0.97 2.98
N VAL A 112 6.16 0.38 2.16
CA VAL A 112 6.51 -0.21 0.86
C VAL A 112 5.46 0.18 -0.18
N CYS A 113 5.88 0.48 -1.41
CA CYS A 113 4.97 0.67 -2.53
C CYS A 113 5.51 0.02 -3.81
N ALA A 114 4.60 -0.47 -4.65
CA ALA A 114 4.94 -0.99 -5.96
C ALA A 114 5.23 0.16 -6.93
N LEU A 115 6.26 -0.04 -7.76
CA LEU A 115 6.61 0.79 -8.90
C LEU A 115 6.40 -0.01 -10.20
N PRO A 116 6.40 0.64 -11.38
CA PRO A 116 6.37 -0.05 -12.67
C PRO A 116 7.49 -1.09 -12.82
N ASP A 117 7.32 -2.01 -13.77
CA ASP A 117 8.32 -3.02 -14.16
C ASP A 117 8.76 -4.00 -13.04
N GLY A 118 7.86 -4.26 -12.09
CA GLY A 118 8.14 -5.19 -10.97
C GLY A 118 9.20 -4.64 -10.01
N LEU A 119 9.25 -3.32 -9.86
CA LEU A 119 10.06 -2.65 -8.86
C LEU A 119 9.21 -2.30 -7.64
N PHE A 120 9.86 -2.03 -6.51
CA PHE A 120 9.19 -1.50 -5.34
C PHE A 120 10.11 -0.56 -4.57
N ALA A 121 9.53 0.45 -3.93
CA ALA A 121 10.25 1.39 -3.08
C ALA A 121 9.93 1.08 -1.62
N VAL A 122 10.92 1.26 -0.74
CA VAL A 122 10.80 1.03 0.69
C VAL A 122 11.34 2.24 1.45
N GLY A 123 10.60 2.68 2.46
CA GLY A 123 11.09 3.63 3.46
C GLY A 123 12.07 2.94 4.39
N ASP A 124 13.37 3.19 4.20
CA ASP A 124 14.45 2.69 5.05
C ASP A 124 14.66 3.66 6.23
N ARG A 125 13.71 3.59 7.17
CA ARG A 125 13.55 4.54 8.26
C ARG A 125 14.80 4.69 9.11
N GLY A 126 15.47 3.58 9.44
CA GLY A 126 16.66 3.57 10.27
C GLY A 126 17.87 4.18 9.57
N ASN A 127 17.92 4.09 8.23
CA ASN A 127 18.99 4.67 7.44
C ASN A 127 18.70 6.08 6.93
N ASN A 128 17.49 6.61 7.14
CA ASN A 128 17.02 7.90 6.63
C ASN A 128 17.07 7.96 5.10
N GLN A 129 16.59 6.90 4.44
CA GLN A 129 16.66 6.74 2.98
C GLN A 129 15.34 6.19 2.43
N VAL A 130 15.15 6.35 1.12
CA VAL A 130 14.18 5.57 0.35
C VAL A 130 14.96 4.73 -0.65
N LYS A 131 14.75 3.42 -0.63
CA LYS A 131 15.44 2.46 -1.50
C LYS A 131 14.48 1.84 -2.49
N VAL A 132 14.91 1.70 -3.73
CA VAL A 132 14.16 1.01 -4.78
C VAL A 132 14.81 -0.34 -5.04
N PHE A 133 14.01 -1.40 -5.05
CA PHE A 133 14.44 -2.77 -5.26
C PHE A 133 13.73 -3.36 -6.48
N GLY A 134 14.37 -4.34 -7.10
CA GLY A 134 13.73 -5.22 -8.08
C GLY A 134 13.16 -6.49 -7.45
N THR A 135 12.14 -7.06 -8.09
CA THR A 135 11.54 -8.36 -7.71
C THR A 135 12.41 -9.58 -8.04
N SER A 136 13.56 -9.40 -8.71
CA SER A 136 14.51 -10.48 -9.04
C SER A 136 15.82 -10.33 -8.26
N GLY A 137 15.87 -10.94 -7.07
CA GLY A 137 17.08 -11.17 -6.25
C GLY A 137 17.88 -9.93 -5.87
N GLN A 138 17.74 -9.44 -4.63
CA GLN A 138 18.56 -8.44 -3.90
C GLN A 138 19.07 -7.18 -4.64
N ARG A 139 18.60 -6.87 -5.86
CA ARG A 139 19.13 -5.73 -6.62
C ARG A 139 18.48 -4.44 -6.15
N VAL A 140 19.22 -3.67 -5.36
CA VAL A 140 18.94 -2.24 -5.16
C VAL A 140 19.18 -1.52 -6.48
N ILE A 141 18.13 -0.87 -6.97
CA ILE A 141 18.10 -0.15 -8.24
C ILE A 141 18.48 1.32 -8.03
N ASP A 142 18.02 1.91 -6.94
CA ASP A 142 18.31 3.29 -6.59
C ASP A 142 18.20 3.52 -5.08
N ILE A 143 18.93 4.51 -4.60
CA ILE A 143 18.90 4.95 -3.20
C ILE A 143 18.79 6.47 -3.22
N TYR A 144 17.66 7.00 -2.75
CA TYR A 144 17.58 8.42 -2.47
C TYR A 144 18.24 8.71 -1.11
N PRO A 145 19.35 9.46 -1.06
CA PRO A 145 20.26 9.42 0.07
C PRO A 145 19.85 10.35 1.23
N ARG A 146 20.41 10.05 2.41
CA ARG A 146 20.25 10.82 3.66
C ARG A 146 20.65 12.29 3.53
N ASN A 147 21.74 12.58 2.79
CA ASN A 147 22.40 13.89 2.78
C ASN A 147 22.21 14.68 1.47
N THR A 148 21.04 14.64 0.85
CA THR A 148 20.79 15.46 -0.34
C THR A 148 20.77 16.95 0.04
N VAL A 149 21.81 17.67 -0.36
CA VAL A 149 21.82 19.13 -0.39
C VAL A 149 21.27 19.56 -1.74
N LEU A 150 20.08 20.15 -1.75
CA LEU A 150 19.50 20.65 -2.97
C LEU A 150 20.27 21.90 -3.44
N PRO A 151 20.35 22.18 -4.75
CA PRO A 151 20.99 23.40 -5.27
C PRO A 151 20.42 24.69 -4.67
N SER A 152 19.18 24.64 -4.17
CA SER A 152 18.48 25.72 -3.47
C SER A 152 18.93 25.95 -2.02
N GLY A 153 19.76 25.07 -1.45
CA GLY A 153 20.13 25.10 -0.02
C GLY A 153 19.08 24.52 0.93
N GLU A 154 17.96 24.02 0.40
CA GLU A 154 16.91 23.37 1.20
C GLU A 154 17.33 21.97 1.69
N ARG A 155 16.72 21.56 2.81
CA ARG A 155 16.89 20.23 3.40
C ARG A 155 16.16 19.19 2.54
N GLY A 156 16.79 18.70 1.47
CA GLY A 156 16.37 17.49 0.75
C GLY A 156 16.63 16.19 1.54
N GLN A 157 17.16 16.33 2.76
CA GLN A 157 17.54 15.25 3.67
C GLN A 157 16.31 14.67 4.37
N PHE A 158 16.16 13.36 4.32
CA PHE A 158 15.12 12.66 5.06
C PHE A 158 15.46 12.53 6.55
N ASN A 159 14.44 12.53 7.40
CA ASN A 159 14.55 12.22 8.81
C ASN A 159 13.47 11.19 9.19
N LYS A 160 13.91 9.93 9.32
CA LYS A 160 13.09 8.74 9.58
C LYS A 160 11.90 8.64 8.61
N PRO A 161 12.11 8.55 7.28
CA PRO A 161 11.04 8.39 6.33
C PRO A 161 10.30 7.07 6.59
N CYS A 162 8.97 7.10 6.56
CA CYS A 162 8.13 5.96 6.91
C CYS A 162 7.33 5.45 5.70
N GLY A 163 6.04 5.80 5.63
CA GLY A 163 5.18 5.44 4.51
C GLY A 163 5.67 5.96 3.17
N VAL A 164 5.48 5.14 2.14
CA VAL A 164 5.76 5.49 0.75
C VAL A 164 4.58 5.06 -0.11
N ALA A 165 4.24 5.86 -1.12
CA ALA A 165 3.20 5.56 -2.09
C ALA A 165 3.63 6.02 -3.48
N PHE A 166 3.21 5.31 -4.52
CA PHE A 166 3.52 5.67 -5.90
C PHE A 166 2.30 6.32 -6.55
N THR A 167 2.49 7.46 -7.21
CA THR A 167 1.46 8.08 -8.05
C THR A 167 1.63 7.64 -9.48
N ASN A 168 0.55 7.14 -10.09
CA ASN A 168 0.48 6.80 -11.50
C ASN A 168 -0.08 7.96 -12.33
N THR A 169 0.43 9.18 -12.07
CA THR A 169 0.15 10.39 -12.84
C THR A 169 1.20 10.56 -13.95
N PRO A 170 1.00 11.46 -14.93
CA PRO A 170 1.99 11.74 -15.97
C PRO A 170 3.38 12.09 -15.42
N GLU A 171 3.45 12.75 -14.26
CA GLU A 171 4.70 13.10 -13.59
C GLU A 171 5.36 11.90 -12.91
N SER A 172 4.60 10.86 -12.55
CA SER A 172 5.01 9.63 -11.83
C SER A 172 5.98 9.88 -10.67
N ALA A 173 5.54 9.68 -9.43
CA ALA A 173 6.36 10.03 -8.27
C ALA A 173 6.19 9.05 -7.12
N VAL A 174 7.23 8.92 -6.31
CA VAL A 174 7.16 8.33 -4.98
C VAL A 174 6.91 9.45 -3.98
N VAL A 175 5.75 9.38 -3.34
CA VAL A 175 5.33 10.23 -2.23
C VAL A 175 5.82 9.61 -0.93
N VAL A 176 6.47 10.39 -0.07
CA VAL A 176 7.14 9.88 1.13
C VAL A 176 6.69 10.66 2.36
N ALA A 177 6.26 9.95 3.41
CA ALA A 177 6.05 10.51 4.73
C ALA A 177 7.40 10.72 5.42
N ASP A 178 7.90 11.96 5.43
CA ASP A 178 9.15 12.34 6.07
C ASP A 178 8.88 12.68 7.55
N LYS A 179 8.69 11.63 8.35
CA LYS A 179 8.05 11.64 9.67
C LYS A 179 8.63 12.68 10.63
N ASP A 180 9.95 12.66 10.86
CA ASP A 180 10.56 13.54 11.87
C ASP A 180 10.90 14.94 11.31
N ASN A 181 10.67 15.16 10.00
CA ASN A 181 10.65 16.50 9.41
C ASN A 181 9.22 17.07 9.29
N HIS A 182 8.19 16.34 9.74
CA HIS A 182 6.79 16.79 9.78
C HIS A 182 6.28 17.27 8.41
N ARG A 183 6.66 16.58 7.34
CA ARG A 183 6.33 16.95 5.96
C ARG A 183 6.13 15.72 5.07
N ILE A 184 5.57 15.95 3.89
CA ILE A 184 5.52 14.97 2.80
C ILE A 184 6.48 15.40 1.70
N ALA A 185 7.36 14.50 1.28
CA ALA A 185 8.27 14.73 0.15
C ALA A 185 7.77 14.05 -1.12
N ILE A 186 8.01 14.70 -2.26
CA ILE A 186 7.68 14.20 -3.59
C ILE A 186 9.00 13.94 -4.33
N LEU A 187 9.21 12.68 -4.69
CA LEU A 187 10.34 12.23 -5.49
C LEU A 187 9.83 11.80 -6.87
N LEU A 188 10.15 12.57 -7.92
CA LEU A 188 9.82 12.18 -9.30
C LEU A 188 10.55 10.89 -9.67
N TRP A 189 9.85 10.01 -10.36
CA TRP A 189 10.35 8.74 -10.86
C TRP A 189 10.77 8.89 -12.32
N ASP A 190 12.08 8.87 -12.56
CA ASP A 190 12.63 8.77 -13.90
C ASP A 190 12.62 7.31 -14.34
N ALA A 191 11.55 6.90 -15.04
CA ALA A 191 11.40 5.53 -15.54
C ALA A 191 12.54 5.11 -16.50
N LYS A 192 13.14 6.05 -17.23
CA LYS A 192 14.20 5.75 -18.21
C LYS A 192 15.51 5.38 -17.50
N ASN A 193 15.86 6.14 -16.47
CA ASN A 193 17.10 5.91 -15.70
C ASN A 193 16.88 5.08 -14.43
N ARG A 194 15.62 4.77 -14.10
CA ARG A 194 15.17 4.10 -12.87
C ARG A 194 15.67 4.80 -11.60
N LYS A 195 15.54 6.13 -11.57
CA LYS A 195 16.03 6.97 -10.47
C LYS A 195 14.96 7.84 -9.86
N LEU A 196 15.06 8.03 -8.55
CA LEU A 196 14.30 9.00 -7.79
C LEU A 196 15.02 10.35 -7.83
N LYS A 197 14.26 11.39 -8.15
CA LYS A 197 14.74 12.78 -8.14
C LYS A 197 13.85 13.59 -7.21
N TYR A 198 14.45 14.29 -6.26
CA TYR A 198 13.70 15.23 -5.43
C TYR A 198 13.08 16.32 -6.29
N ASP A 199 11.83 16.63 -5.99
CA ASP A 199 11.12 17.74 -6.60
C ASP A 199 10.73 18.79 -5.57
N ARG A 200 9.92 18.40 -4.57
CA ARG A 200 9.40 19.32 -3.56
C ARG A 200 8.98 18.60 -2.29
N ALA A 201 8.60 19.38 -1.28
CA ALA A 201 7.90 18.90 -0.10
C ALA A 201 6.84 19.90 0.35
N PHE A 202 5.83 19.41 1.05
CA PHE A 202 4.80 20.25 1.67
C PHE A 202 4.47 19.78 3.09
N GLY A 203 3.83 20.66 3.85
CA GLY A 203 3.60 20.48 5.27
C GLY A 203 4.77 20.98 6.12
N ARG A 204 4.46 21.16 7.41
CA ARG A 204 5.40 21.56 8.47
C ARG A 204 4.79 21.19 9.81
N GLU A 205 5.62 21.20 10.86
CA GLU A 205 5.13 20.92 12.20
C GLU A 205 3.95 21.83 12.62
N GLY A 206 2.93 21.22 13.21
CA GLY A 206 1.84 21.93 13.88
C GLY A 206 0.50 21.21 13.82
N LYS A 207 -0.52 21.88 14.35
CA LYS A 207 -1.89 21.35 14.49
C LYS A 207 -2.89 21.95 13.51
N LYS A 208 -2.53 23.07 12.86
CA LYS A 208 -3.41 23.76 11.90
C LYS A 208 -3.66 22.88 10.67
N ILE A 209 -4.73 23.16 9.94
CA ILE A 209 -4.98 22.56 8.63
C ILE A 209 -3.76 22.77 7.73
N GLY A 210 -3.34 21.69 7.05
CA GLY A 210 -2.15 21.67 6.21
C GLY A 210 -0.81 21.59 6.94
N HIS A 211 -0.79 21.69 8.27
CA HIS A 211 0.37 21.31 9.08
C HIS A 211 0.26 19.83 9.45
N LEU A 212 1.40 19.20 9.71
CA LEU A 212 1.51 17.79 10.02
C LEU A 212 2.27 17.61 11.32
N ASN A 213 1.95 16.53 12.05
CA ASN A 213 2.63 16.16 13.27
C ASN A 213 2.89 14.66 13.27
N TYR A 214 4.16 14.29 12.99
CA TYR A 214 4.58 12.91 12.79
C TYR A 214 3.71 12.18 11.75
N PRO A 215 3.77 12.54 10.46
CA PRO A 215 3.11 11.77 9.42
C PRO A 215 3.71 10.35 9.37
N TRP A 216 2.88 9.32 9.55
CA TRP A 216 3.37 7.93 9.58
C TRP A 216 3.26 7.24 8.23
N ASP A 217 2.20 7.53 7.49
CA ASP A 217 1.93 6.87 6.22
C ASP A 217 1.25 7.80 5.21
N VAL A 218 1.35 7.42 3.94
CA VAL A 218 0.76 8.11 2.80
C VAL A 218 0.09 7.13 1.86
N ALA A 219 -1.03 7.54 1.27
CA ALA A 219 -1.68 6.85 0.17
C ALA A 219 -2.01 7.84 -0.94
N VAL A 220 -1.98 7.37 -2.18
CA VAL A 220 -2.34 8.18 -3.35
C VAL A 220 -3.49 7.50 -4.07
N ASN A 221 -4.52 8.27 -4.45
CA ASN A 221 -5.62 7.76 -5.25
C ASN A 221 -5.39 7.99 -6.76
N MET A 222 -6.31 7.47 -7.59
CA MET A 222 -6.22 7.61 -9.06
C MET A 222 -6.28 9.06 -9.57
N ARG A 223 -6.72 10.01 -8.74
CA ARG A 223 -6.73 11.45 -9.07
C ARG A 223 -5.41 12.14 -8.70
N GLY A 224 -4.47 11.42 -8.09
CA GLY A 224 -3.21 11.99 -7.58
C GLY A 224 -3.37 12.72 -6.25
N GLU A 225 -4.50 12.57 -5.55
CA GLU A 225 -4.69 13.15 -4.23
C GLU A 225 -3.99 12.29 -3.18
N ILE A 226 -3.36 12.93 -2.20
CA ILE A 226 -2.48 12.32 -1.22
C ILE A 226 -3.17 12.33 0.14
N ALA A 227 -3.55 11.16 0.65
CA ALA A 227 -3.97 11.00 2.03
C ALA A 227 -2.76 10.79 2.93
N VAL A 228 -2.74 11.46 4.08
CA VAL A 228 -1.66 11.43 5.06
C VAL A 228 -2.23 11.05 6.42
N SER A 229 -1.63 10.07 7.09
CA SER A 229 -1.92 9.81 8.50
C SER A 229 -1.14 10.77 9.41
N ASP A 230 -1.83 11.77 9.92
CA ASP A 230 -1.30 12.81 10.80
C ASP A 230 -1.44 12.36 12.26
N SER A 231 -0.61 11.38 12.65
CA SER A 231 -0.89 10.50 13.77
C SER A 231 -0.91 11.20 15.13
N ARG A 232 -0.02 12.17 15.36
CA ARG A 232 0.03 12.92 16.63
C ARG A 232 -1.00 14.04 16.71
N ASN A 233 -1.69 14.33 15.60
CA ASN A 233 -2.88 15.17 15.58
C ASN A 233 -4.19 14.34 15.55
N TRP A 234 -4.11 13.01 15.61
CA TRP A 234 -5.26 12.11 15.63
C TRP A 234 -6.24 12.33 14.46
N ARG A 235 -5.69 12.56 13.27
CA ARG A 235 -6.47 12.81 12.06
C ARG A 235 -5.80 12.21 10.84
N VAL A 236 -6.55 12.16 9.75
CA VAL A 236 -6.03 12.03 8.40
C VAL A 236 -6.33 13.33 7.64
N GLN A 237 -5.41 13.72 6.77
CA GLN A 237 -5.59 14.88 5.88
C GLN A 237 -5.39 14.44 4.43
N LEU A 238 -6.22 15.00 3.54
CA LEU A 238 -6.18 14.81 2.11
C LEU A 238 -5.62 16.08 1.46
N PHE A 239 -4.66 15.89 0.56
CA PHE A 239 -3.98 16.96 -0.15
C PHE A 239 -4.07 16.76 -1.67
N SER A 240 -4.00 17.85 -2.41
CA SER A 240 -3.71 17.81 -3.84
C SER A 240 -2.29 17.28 -4.06
N PHE A 241 -1.98 16.85 -5.28
CA PHE A 241 -0.60 16.49 -5.63
C PHE A 241 0.37 17.66 -5.35
N CYS A 242 -0.07 18.90 -5.56
CA CYS A 242 0.71 20.12 -5.30
C CYS A 242 0.92 20.43 -3.80
N GLY A 243 0.19 19.74 -2.91
CA GLY A 243 0.28 19.95 -1.46
C GLY A 243 -0.78 20.89 -0.89
N ASP A 244 -1.79 21.27 -1.67
CA ASP A 244 -2.91 22.07 -1.18
C ASP A 244 -3.85 21.20 -0.36
N PHE A 245 -4.33 21.72 0.76
CA PHE A 245 -5.30 21.00 1.58
C PHE A 245 -6.65 20.85 0.85
N ILE A 246 -7.22 19.64 0.89
CA ILE A 246 -8.54 19.33 0.31
C ILE A 246 -9.56 19.05 1.42
N ALA A 247 -9.26 18.09 2.30
CA ALA A 247 -10.20 17.61 3.32
C ALA A 247 -9.45 16.96 4.49
N SER A 248 -10.14 16.74 5.61
CA SER A 248 -9.60 16.00 6.75
C SER A 248 -10.69 15.25 7.50
N PHE A 249 -10.29 14.22 8.21
CA PHE A 249 -11.17 13.45 9.09
C PHE A 249 -10.44 13.13 10.39
N GLY A 250 -11.09 13.36 11.53
CA GLY A 250 -10.48 13.23 12.85
C GLY A 250 -10.48 14.55 13.61
N PHE A 251 -9.51 14.70 14.51
CA PHE A 251 -9.44 15.82 15.46
C PHE A 251 -8.77 17.07 14.87
N GLY A 252 -9.10 18.27 15.37
CA GLY A 252 -8.41 19.51 14.99
C GLY A 252 -8.85 20.07 13.64
N ASN A 253 -10.12 19.89 13.30
CA ASN A 253 -10.72 20.45 12.08
C ASN A 253 -11.28 21.87 12.31
N GLU A 254 -11.40 22.30 13.57
CA GLU A 254 -11.82 23.65 13.94
C GLU A 254 -10.77 24.42 14.78
N PRO A 255 -10.74 25.77 14.71
CA PRO A 255 -9.81 26.59 15.49
C PRO A 255 -9.89 26.40 17.02
N ASP A 256 -11.06 26.00 17.54
CA ASP A 256 -11.35 25.87 18.98
C ASP A 256 -11.14 24.45 19.55
N ASP A 257 -10.74 23.48 18.73
CA ASP A 257 -10.42 22.11 19.16
C ASP A 257 -9.16 22.02 20.07
N LEU A 258 -8.49 23.14 20.37
CA LEU A 258 -7.36 23.16 21.32
C LEU A 258 -7.73 22.71 22.74
N LYS A 259 -9.02 22.62 23.10
CA LYS A 259 -9.47 22.19 24.43
C LYS A 259 -9.63 20.68 24.63
N ALA A 260 -9.63 19.84 23.58
CA ALA A 260 -9.77 18.38 23.77
C ALA A 260 -8.41 17.65 23.88
N SER A 261 -7.49 18.23 24.68
CA SER A 261 -6.17 17.65 24.94
C SER A 261 -6.17 16.47 25.93
N CYS A 262 -7.32 16.06 26.46
CA CYS A 262 -7.38 14.93 27.38
C CYS A 262 -8.70 14.17 27.18
N PHE A 263 -8.58 12.88 26.84
CA PHE A 263 -9.59 11.85 27.09
C PHE A 263 -11.07 12.26 26.90
N THR A 264 -11.47 12.64 25.68
CA THR A 264 -12.90 12.65 25.33
C THR A 264 -13.32 11.28 24.79
N PRO A 265 -14.51 10.73 25.15
CA PRO A 265 -14.93 9.38 24.76
C PRO A 265 -15.16 9.14 23.25
N THR A 266 -14.98 10.15 22.40
CA THR A 266 -15.40 10.11 20.99
C THR A 266 -14.32 10.60 20.02
N LYS A 267 -13.04 10.27 20.25
CA LYS A 267 -12.03 10.49 19.21
C LYS A 267 -12.38 9.66 17.96
N PRO A 268 -12.56 10.28 16.77
CA PRO A 268 -12.87 9.53 15.55
C PRO A 268 -11.71 8.65 15.10
N LEU A 269 -10.47 9.05 15.41
CA LEU A 269 -9.24 8.30 15.17
C LEU A 269 -8.31 8.42 16.39
N ASN A 270 -7.52 7.38 16.70
CA ASN A 270 -6.53 7.42 17.78
C ASN A 270 -5.16 6.87 17.32
N TYR A 271 -4.25 7.78 16.94
CA TYR A 271 -2.97 7.44 16.28
C TYR A 271 -3.18 6.62 14.99
N PRO A 272 -3.84 7.19 13.97
CA PRO A 272 -3.93 6.53 12.67
C PRO A 272 -2.52 6.25 12.13
N ARG A 273 -2.26 5.05 11.60
CA ARG A 273 -0.95 4.70 11.03
C ARG A 273 -1.08 4.42 9.55
N GLY A 274 -1.43 3.21 9.17
CA GLY A 274 -1.54 2.80 7.77
C GLY A 274 -2.76 3.41 7.08
N VAL A 275 -2.59 3.91 5.86
CA VAL A 275 -3.68 4.44 5.03
C VAL A 275 -3.65 3.82 3.63
N VAL A 276 -4.82 3.54 3.06
CA VAL A 276 -4.92 3.04 1.68
C VAL A 276 -6.27 3.41 1.07
N PHE A 277 -6.29 3.73 -0.22
CA PHE A 277 -7.54 3.92 -0.95
C PHE A 277 -8.06 2.60 -1.52
N ASP A 278 -9.37 2.41 -1.46
CA ASP A 278 -10.03 1.39 -2.27
C ASP A 278 -10.28 1.89 -3.71
N LYS A 279 -10.84 0.99 -4.54
CA LYS A 279 -11.10 1.24 -5.96
C LYS A 279 -12.14 2.32 -6.23
N ILE A 280 -13.03 2.59 -5.27
CA ILE A 280 -14.11 3.57 -5.38
C ILE A 280 -13.77 4.89 -4.68
N GLY A 281 -12.58 5.00 -4.09
CA GLY A 281 -12.03 6.20 -3.49
C GLY A 281 -12.27 6.36 -2.00
N ASN A 282 -12.79 5.35 -1.30
CA ASN A 282 -12.83 5.37 0.16
C ASN A 282 -11.42 5.19 0.71
N LEU A 283 -11.16 5.81 1.87
CA LEU A 283 -9.89 5.71 2.57
C LEU A 283 -10.03 4.73 3.75
N LEU A 284 -9.27 3.65 3.72
CA LEU A 284 -9.10 2.75 4.84
C LEU A 284 -7.94 3.23 5.70
N VAL A 285 -8.17 3.33 7.00
CA VAL A 285 -7.22 3.84 7.98
C VAL A 285 -7.09 2.84 9.12
N THR A 286 -5.88 2.35 9.38
CA THR A 286 -5.61 1.54 10.56
C THR A 286 -5.46 2.45 11.78
N ASP A 287 -6.35 2.26 12.75
CA ASP A 287 -6.38 3.00 14.01
C ASP A 287 -5.58 2.21 15.05
N PHE A 288 -4.32 2.60 15.27
CA PHE A 288 -3.35 1.81 16.02
C PHE A 288 -3.80 1.56 17.47
N ASN A 289 -4.30 2.59 18.16
CA ASN A 289 -4.71 2.44 19.56
C ASN A 289 -6.13 1.89 19.71
N MET A 290 -6.98 2.00 18.69
CA MET A 290 -8.33 1.41 18.76
C MET A 290 -8.41 -0.03 18.27
N HIS A 291 -7.29 -0.62 17.81
CA HIS A 291 -7.25 -1.96 17.22
C HIS A 291 -8.35 -2.18 16.18
N SER A 292 -8.53 -1.20 15.29
CA SER A 292 -9.64 -1.23 14.32
C SER A 292 -9.22 -0.61 13.00
N VAL A 293 -9.97 -0.92 11.95
CA VAL A 293 -9.86 -0.23 10.67
C VAL A 293 -11.06 0.69 10.52
N THR A 294 -10.79 1.97 10.26
CA THR A 294 -11.81 2.97 9.94
C THR A 294 -11.85 3.15 8.43
N ILE A 295 -13.01 2.98 7.83
CA ILE A 295 -13.25 3.29 6.42
C ILE A 295 -13.91 4.66 6.39
N ILE A 296 -13.30 5.61 5.70
CA ILE A 296 -13.81 6.95 5.45
C ILE A 296 -14.28 7.01 4.00
N ASN A 297 -15.49 7.47 3.76
CA ASN A 297 -16.02 7.51 2.40
C ASN A 297 -15.25 8.51 1.50
N ALA A 298 -15.39 8.37 0.19
CA ALA A 298 -14.69 9.22 -0.79
C ALA A 298 -14.91 10.74 -0.61
N ASN A 299 -16.04 11.14 0.01
CA ASN A 299 -16.36 12.54 0.29
C ASN A 299 -15.85 13.04 1.66
N PHE A 300 -15.12 12.22 2.41
CA PHE A 300 -14.53 12.54 3.73
C PHE A 300 -15.54 13.00 4.79
N ASN A 301 -16.81 12.64 4.66
CA ASN A 301 -17.88 13.11 5.54
C ASN A 301 -18.59 11.99 6.34
N GLN A 302 -18.34 10.73 5.98
CA GLN A 302 -18.88 9.57 6.68
C GLN A 302 -17.78 8.56 6.94
N SER A 303 -17.94 7.80 8.02
CA SER A 303 -17.03 6.71 8.34
C SER A 303 -17.75 5.52 8.97
N MET A 304 -17.13 4.34 8.83
CA MET A 304 -17.51 3.12 9.54
C MET A 304 -16.25 2.46 10.11
N LYS A 305 -16.40 1.67 11.19
CA LYS A 305 -15.29 0.95 11.81
C LYS A 305 -15.56 -0.54 11.83
N PHE A 306 -14.52 -1.35 11.63
CA PHE A 306 -14.57 -2.80 11.79
C PHE A 306 -13.29 -3.34 12.43
N GLY A 307 -13.36 -4.56 12.97
CA GLY A 307 -12.20 -5.25 13.55
C GLY A 307 -11.92 -4.99 15.04
N ARG A 308 -12.81 -4.32 15.79
CA ARG A 308 -12.63 -4.11 17.23
C ARG A 308 -12.47 -5.45 17.95
N CYS A 309 -11.34 -5.63 18.63
CA CYS A 309 -11.16 -6.73 19.57
C CYS A 309 -12.08 -6.50 20.79
N ILE A 310 -13.13 -7.30 20.91
CA ILE A 310 -13.91 -7.38 22.16
C ILE A 310 -13.06 -8.26 23.08
N LYS A 311 -12.44 -7.68 24.11
CA LYS A 311 -11.90 -8.50 25.20
C LYS A 311 -13.09 -9.26 25.79
N SER A 312 -13.07 -10.59 25.72
CA SER A 312 -13.96 -11.41 26.52
C SER A 312 -13.67 -11.07 27.98
N THR A 313 -14.58 -10.36 28.64
CA THR A 313 -14.56 -10.25 30.09
C THR A 313 -14.87 -11.63 30.64
N SER A 314 -13.83 -12.45 30.88
CA SER A 314 -13.95 -13.49 31.89
C SER A 314 -14.16 -12.77 33.21
N GLU A 315 -15.34 -12.97 33.80
CA GLU A 315 -15.73 -12.49 35.10
C GLU A 315 -14.57 -12.64 36.10
N ARG A 316 -14.03 -11.51 36.56
CA ARG A 316 -13.46 -11.42 37.89
C ARG A 316 -14.33 -10.44 38.63
N GLU A 317 -15.30 -10.98 39.36
CA GLU A 317 -15.79 -10.34 40.56
C GLU A 317 -14.57 -10.15 41.48
N GLU A 318 -14.10 -8.92 41.63
CA GLU A 318 -13.33 -8.55 42.80
C GLU A 318 -13.82 -7.18 43.27
N SER A 319 -14.19 -7.20 44.54
CA SER A 319 -14.93 -6.24 45.34
C SER A 319 -14.37 -4.82 45.33
N ASP A 320 -15.30 -3.86 45.37
CA ASP A 320 -15.11 -2.50 45.83
C ASP A 320 -14.31 -2.46 47.14
N GLU A 321 -13.11 -1.87 47.11
CA GLU A 321 -12.62 -1.04 48.22
C GLU A 321 -11.85 0.17 47.65
N SER A 322 -12.40 1.35 47.94
CA SER A 322 -11.85 2.65 47.65
C SER A 322 -10.67 2.99 48.58
N VAL A 323 -9.50 3.33 48.03
CA VAL A 323 -8.55 4.23 48.69
C VAL A 323 -7.88 5.15 47.67
N ASP A 324 -8.02 6.45 47.92
CA ASP A 324 -7.42 7.62 47.28
C ASP A 324 -5.89 7.66 47.47
N SER A 325 -5.13 8.03 46.43
CA SER A 325 -3.91 8.87 46.57
C SER A 325 -3.36 9.37 45.22
N THR A 326 -3.48 10.68 45.04
CA THR A 326 -2.50 11.65 44.49
C THR A 326 -1.35 11.20 43.59
N LEU A 327 -1.28 11.84 42.40
CA LEU A 327 -0.11 12.39 41.70
C LEU A 327 1.21 11.57 41.70
N ASP A 328 1.61 11.09 40.52
CA ASP A 328 2.94 11.47 40.02
C ASP A 328 2.98 11.51 38.49
N SER A 329 3.56 12.59 37.99
CA SER A 329 3.91 12.83 36.60
C SER A 329 5.35 12.39 36.42
N SER A 330 5.60 11.37 35.61
CA SER A 330 6.95 11.13 35.09
C SER A 330 6.89 10.57 33.67
N ASP A 331 7.77 11.15 32.87
CA ASP A 331 8.08 10.86 31.49
C ASP A 331 8.49 9.40 31.29
N GLU A 332 7.98 8.75 30.24
CA GLU A 332 8.64 7.59 29.65
C GLU A 332 9.11 7.97 28.24
N GLU A 333 10.34 8.51 28.21
CA GLU A 333 11.25 8.37 27.09
C GLU A 333 11.60 6.89 26.93
N GLU A 334 11.07 6.22 25.90
CA GLU A 334 11.61 4.91 25.51
C GLU A 334 12.73 5.11 24.48
N ASN A 335 13.95 5.20 25.02
CA ASN A 335 15.22 4.98 24.34
C ASN A 335 15.35 3.48 24.00
N ASP A 336 15.12 3.12 22.74
CA ASP A 336 15.53 1.80 22.23
C ASP A 336 16.96 1.85 21.65
N GLU A 337 17.95 1.91 22.54
CA GLU A 337 19.31 1.39 22.29
C GLU A 337 19.38 -0.05 22.80
N ILE A 338 19.30 -1.02 21.89
CA ILE A 338 19.65 -2.41 22.21
C ILE A 338 21.17 -2.55 22.03
N ILE A 339 21.90 -2.45 23.15
CA ILE A 339 23.30 -2.87 23.23
C ILE A 339 23.31 -4.40 23.28
N MET A 340 23.80 -5.02 22.20
CA MET A 340 24.15 -6.44 22.16
C MET A 340 25.48 -6.66 22.88
N GLU A 341 25.47 -7.10 24.13
CA GLU A 341 26.66 -7.71 24.73
C GLU A 341 26.81 -9.16 24.25
N ARG A 342 27.83 -9.37 23.41
CA ARG A 342 28.46 -10.67 23.16
C ARG A 342 29.09 -11.15 24.46
N ASN A 343 28.56 -12.23 25.04
CA ASN A 343 29.34 -13.07 25.95
C ASN A 343 29.58 -14.44 25.32
N GLY A 344 30.78 -14.59 24.78
CA GLY A 344 31.42 -15.87 24.55
C GLY A 344 32.88 -15.77 24.95
N SER A 345 33.29 -16.47 26.01
CA SER A 345 34.29 -17.55 25.94
C SER A 345 34.80 -17.98 27.33
N HIS A 346 35.10 -19.28 27.39
CA HIS A 346 36.00 -20.00 28.32
C HIS A 346 35.45 -20.41 29.70
N LYS A 347 35.12 -21.70 29.86
CA LYS A 347 36.06 -22.83 29.97
C LYS A 347 35.43 -24.13 29.51
#